data_AF-A0A1V3JR69-F1
#
_entry.id   AF-A0A1V3JR69-F1
#
_cell.length_a   1.000
_cell.length_b   1.000
_cell.length_c   1.000
_cell.angle_alpha   90.00
_cell.angle_beta   90.00
_cell.angle_gamma   90.00
#
_symmetry.space_group_name_H-M   'P 1'
#
loop_
_entity.id
_entity.type
_entity.pdbx_description
1 polymer ?
#
loop_
_entity_poly.entity_id
_entity_poly.type
_entity_poly.pdbx_seq_one_letter_code
_entity_poly.pdbx_strand_id
1 'polypeptide(L)'
;MVNHKSLVTKIHIGKTQLGMDDETYRQLLINTTGIASCSLMNEEQLQQVLNAMVKKGFKVRSKFWGNRAAPREDKKIYLAKITALLAKHNLPKEYADGIAKRSFKVDFVHWLQPWQLKKVVQMLSVYDHNKKAL
;
A
#
# COMPACT_ATOMS: atom_id res chain seq x y z
N MET A 1 -6.68 -14.33 7.98
CA MET A 1 -6.45 -15.30 6.90
C MET A 1 -5.50 -14.67 5.92
N VAL A 2 -4.29 -15.22 5.78
CA VAL A 2 -3.35 -14.78 4.74
C VAL A 2 -3.90 -15.31 3.41
N ASN A 3 -3.78 -14.54 2.34
CA ASN A 3 -4.34 -14.91 1.03
C ASN A 3 -3.20 -15.38 0.14
N HIS A 4 -3.15 -16.69 -0.13
CA HIS A 4 -2.13 -17.34 -0.97
C HIS A 4 -1.90 -16.60 -2.30
N LYS A 5 -2.98 -16.26 -3.02
CA LYS A 5 -2.92 -15.50 -4.28
C LYS A 5 -2.25 -14.13 -4.12
N SER A 6 -2.45 -13.47 -2.97
CA SER A 6 -1.82 -12.18 -2.66
C SER A 6 -0.31 -12.32 -2.46
N LEU A 7 0.14 -13.38 -1.78
CA LEU A 7 1.57 -13.66 -1.61
C LEU A 7 2.24 -13.96 -2.95
N VAL A 8 1.65 -14.85 -3.76
CA VAL A 8 2.16 -15.18 -5.11
C VAL A 8 2.27 -13.92 -5.97
N THR A 9 1.26 -13.05 -5.92
CA THR A 9 1.28 -11.76 -6.65
C THR A 9 2.44 -10.88 -6.20
N LYS A 10 2.68 -10.77 -4.88
CA LYS A 10 3.80 -9.96 -4.37
C LYS A 10 5.16 -10.52 -4.80
N ILE A 11 5.32 -11.84 -4.82
CA ILE A 11 6.56 -12.48 -5.28
C ILE A 11 6.81 -12.17 -6.76
N HIS A 12 5.78 -12.24 -7.61
CA HIS A 12 5.91 -11.86 -9.03
C HIS A 12 6.27 -10.37 -9.19
N ILE A 13 5.67 -9.47 -8.40
CA ILE A 13 6.06 -8.06 -8.38
C ILE A 13 7.53 -7.91 -7.95
N GLY A 14 7.96 -8.69 -6.96
CA GLY A 14 9.36 -8.73 -6.50
C GLY A 14 10.32 -9.18 -7.57
N LYS A 15 9.99 -10.22 -8.35
CA LYS A 15 10.76 -10.65 -9.52
C LYS A 15 10.98 -9.49 -10.49
N THR A 16 9.91 -8.80 -10.89
CA THR A 16 9.99 -7.65 -11.81
C THR A 16 10.77 -6.48 -11.20
N GLN A 17 10.55 -6.18 -9.92
CA GLN A 17 11.22 -5.06 -9.25
C GLN A 17 12.72 -5.28 -9.06
N LEU A 18 13.14 -6.53 -8.86
CA LEU A 18 14.55 -6.91 -8.72
C LEU A 18 15.23 -7.18 -10.07
N GLY A 19 14.49 -7.13 -11.19
CA GLY A 19 15.03 -7.42 -12.52
C GLY A 19 15.51 -8.87 -12.68
N MET A 20 14.88 -9.82 -11.97
CA MET A 20 15.26 -11.24 -12.04
C MET A 20 14.69 -11.90 -13.30
N ASP A 21 15.55 -12.61 -14.02
CA ASP A 21 15.12 -13.51 -15.10
C ASP A 21 14.37 -14.74 -14.55
N ASP A 22 13.63 -15.46 -15.40
CA ASP A 22 12.90 -16.67 -15.00
C ASP A 22 13.81 -17.74 -14.41
N GLU A 23 15.03 -17.92 -14.93
CA GLU A 23 15.98 -18.89 -14.40
C GLU A 23 16.46 -18.51 -13.00
N THR A 24 16.88 -17.25 -12.82
CA THR A 24 17.32 -16.72 -11.52
C THR A 24 16.19 -16.80 -10.49
N TYR A 25 14.96 -16.52 -10.91
CA TYR A 25 13.78 -16.61 -10.08
C TYR A 25 13.49 -18.05 -9.64
N ARG A 26 13.54 -19.03 -10.56
CA ARG A 26 13.37 -20.46 -10.22
C ARG A 26 14.45 -20.95 -9.27
N GLN A 27 15.72 -20.55 -9.49
CA GLN A 27 16.82 -20.87 -8.59
C GLN A 27 16.60 -20.29 -7.19
N LEU A 28 16.09 -19.06 -7.08
CA LEU A 28 15.73 -18.45 -5.80
C LEU A 28 14.63 -19.24 -5.07
N LEU A 29 13.60 -19.68 -5.81
CA LEU A 29 12.52 -20.49 -5.25
C LEU A 29 13.04 -21.84 -4.74
N ILE A 30 13.80 -22.58 -5.55
CA ILE A 30 14.38 -23.88 -5.19
C ILE A 30 15.34 -23.74 -4.01
N ASN A 31 16.22 -22.73 -4.00
CA ASN A 31 17.16 -22.51 -2.91
C ASN A 31 16.45 -22.17 -1.59
N THR A 32 15.31 -21.47 -1.65
CA THR A 32 14.58 -21.06 -0.44
C THR A 32 13.64 -22.15 0.08
N THR A 33 12.96 -22.88 -0.80
CA THR A 33 11.86 -23.79 -0.42
C THR A 33 11.98 -25.20 -0.99
N GLY A 34 12.92 -25.46 -1.89
CA GLY A 34 13.08 -26.72 -2.61
C GLY A 34 12.08 -26.92 -3.77
N ILE A 35 11.14 -26.00 -3.97
CA ILE A 35 10.05 -26.15 -4.95
C ILE A 35 10.18 -25.05 -6.00
N ALA A 36 10.10 -25.42 -7.29
CA ALA A 36 10.24 -24.48 -8.40
C ALA A 36 8.95 -23.71 -8.75
N SER A 37 7.85 -23.94 -8.03
CA SER A 37 6.52 -23.39 -8.35
C SER A 37 5.80 -22.84 -7.12
N CYS A 38 5.43 -21.55 -7.17
CA CYS A 38 4.67 -20.89 -6.10
C CYS A 38 3.25 -21.45 -5.92
N SER A 39 2.68 -22.12 -6.93
CA SER A 39 1.34 -22.72 -6.82
C SER A 39 1.32 -23.98 -5.94
N LEU A 40 2.47 -24.65 -5.79
CA LEU A 40 2.63 -25.85 -4.96
C LEU A 40 3.16 -25.52 -3.56
N MET A 41 3.46 -24.24 -3.28
CA MET A 41 4.01 -23.81 -2.00
C MET A 41 2.93 -23.50 -0.98
N ASN A 42 3.23 -23.79 0.28
CA ASN A 42 2.43 -23.37 1.43
C ASN A 42 2.64 -21.88 1.76
N GLU A 43 1.74 -21.30 2.54
CA GLU A 43 1.79 -19.87 2.90
C GLU A 43 3.08 -19.48 3.63
N GLU A 44 3.58 -20.35 4.51
CA GLU A 44 4.86 -20.15 5.22
C GLU A 44 6.05 -20.12 4.25
N GLN A 45 6.09 -21.04 3.29
CA GLN A 45 7.14 -21.09 2.25
C GLN A 45 7.11 -19.83 1.37
N LEU A 46 5.91 -19.38 0.98
CA LEU A 46 5.76 -18.13 0.23
C LEU A 46 6.22 -16.92 1.05
N GLN A 47 5.97 -16.89 2.36
CA GLN A 47 6.49 -15.85 3.24
C GLN A 47 8.01 -15.89 3.36
N GLN A 48 8.64 -17.08 3.42
CA GLN A 48 10.09 -17.22 3.43
C GLN A 48 10.71 -16.67 2.14
N VAL A 49 10.15 -17.02 0.97
CA VAL A 49 10.57 -16.47 -0.33
C VAL A 49 10.44 -14.95 -0.35
N LEU A 50 9.29 -14.43 0.10
CA LEU A 50 9.07 -12.99 0.17
C LEU A 50 10.11 -12.30 1.05
N ASN A 51 10.46 -12.90 2.21
CA ASN A 51 11.48 -12.36 3.11
C ASN A 51 12.87 -12.40 2.48
N ALA A 52 13.22 -13.48 1.76
CA ALA A 52 14.46 -13.56 0.99
C ALA A 52 14.54 -12.48 -0.10
N MET A 53 13.42 -12.21 -0.79
CA MET A 53 13.33 -11.10 -1.75
C MET A 53 13.50 -9.74 -1.06
N VAL A 54 12.90 -9.52 0.10
CA VAL A 54 13.05 -8.27 0.88
C VAL A 54 14.51 -8.05 1.26
N LYS A 55 15.21 -9.09 1.72
CA LYS A 55 16.66 -9.04 2.00
C LYS A 55 17.49 -8.67 0.78
N LYS A 56 17.08 -9.10 -0.42
CA LYS A 56 17.72 -8.74 -1.70
C LYS A 56 17.34 -7.33 -2.21
N GLY A 57 16.49 -6.59 -1.50
CA GLY A 57 16.12 -5.21 -1.85
C GLY A 57 14.67 -5.04 -2.32
N PHE A 58 13.83 -6.08 -2.26
CA PHE A 58 12.41 -5.95 -2.58
C PHE A 58 11.72 -5.04 -1.57
N LYS A 59 11.15 -3.93 -2.06
CA LYS A 59 10.37 -3.00 -1.25
C LYS A 59 8.89 -3.29 -1.45
N VAL A 60 8.27 -3.99 -0.50
CA VAL A 60 6.83 -4.24 -0.49
C VAL A 60 6.10 -2.90 -0.34
N ARG A 61 5.67 -2.30 -1.47
CA ARG A 61 4.82 -1.11 -1.45
C ARG A 61 3.37 -1.56 -1.28
N SER A 62 2.79 -1.35 -0.11
CA SER A 62 1.33 -1.42 0.02
C SER A 62 0.72 -0.15 -0.57
N LYS A 63 -0.23 -0.32 -1.50
CA LYS A 63 -1.01 0.83 -1.98
C LYS A 63 -2.05 1.18 -0.91
N PHE A 64 -1.78 2.23 -0.13
CA PHE A 64 -2.74 2.73 0.88
C PHE A 64 -4.13 2.99 0.29
N TRP A 65 -4.17 3.55 -0.92
CA TRP A 65 -5.41 3.86 -1.66
C TRP A 65 -5.94 2.70 -2.52
N GLY A 66 -5.31 1.51 -2.49
CA GLY A 66 -5.73 0.34 -3.27
C GLY A 66 -5.67 0.54 -4.79
N ASN A 67 -6.70 0.07 -5.51
CA ASN A 67 -6.83 0.19 -6.97
C ASN A 67 -7.43 1.53 -7.45
N ARG A 68 -7.40 2.57 -6.62
CA ARG A 68 -7.87 3.91 -7.03
C ARG A 68 -6.97 4.47 -8.13
N ALA A 69 -7.58 5.22 -9.06
CA ALA A 69 -6.86 5.87 -10.14
C ALA A 69 -5.69 6.72 -9.61
N ALA A 70 -4.57 6.71 -10.35
CA ALA A 70 -3.41 7.51 -9.97
C ALA A 70 -3.81 8.98 -9.91
N PRO A 71 -3.59 9.66 -8.77
CA PRO A 71 -3.93 11.07 -8.66
C PRO A 71 -3.04 11.90 -9.59
N ARG A 72 -3.63 12.96 -10.15
CA ARG A 72 -2.88 14.01 -10.87
C ARG A 72 -1.77 14.56 -9.97
N GLU A 73 -0.70 15.07 -10.57
CA GLU A 73 0.50 15.50 -9.85
C GLU A 73 0.21 16.57 -8.79
N ASP A 74 -0.68 17.51 -9.10
CA ASP A 74 -1.20 18.54 -8.20
C ASP A 74 -1.91 17.96 -6.95
N LYS A 75 -2.53 16.78 -7.04
CA LYS A 75 -3.22 16.11 -5.93
C LYS A 75 -2.31 15.21 -5.09
N LYS A 76 -1.17 14.76 -5.65
CA LYS A 76 -0.26 13.80 -4.99
C LYS A 76 0.24 14.33 -3.65
N ILE A 77 0.62 15.59 -3.58
CA ILE A 77 1.17 16.21 -2.36
C ILE A 77 0.13 16.19 -1.23
N TYR A 78 -1.13 16.53 -1.53
CA TYR A 78 -2.19 16.54 -0.52
C TYR A 78 -2.59 15.13 -0.10
N LEU A 79 -2.74 14.21 -1.05
CA LEU A 79 -3.08 12.82 -0.73
C LEU A 79 -1.98 12.15 0.09
N ALA A 80 -0.69 12.44 -0.19
CA ALA A 80 0.42 11.95 0.62
C ALA A 80 0.33 12.49 2.07
N LYS A 81 0.02 13.79 2.25
CA LYS A 81 -0.19 14.37 3.59
C LYS A 81 -1.38 13.73 4.32
N ILE A 82 -2.50 13.54 3.63
CA ILE A 82 -3.69 12.86 4.18
C ILE A 82 -3.31 11.44 4.61
N THR A 83 -2.63 10.67 3.75
CA THR A 83 -2.17 9.32 4.08
C THR A 83 -1.24 9.30 5.29
N ALA A 84 -0.29 10.24 5.39
CA ALA A 84 0.62 10.32 6.53
C ALA A 84 -0.14 10.62 7.84
N LEU A 85 -1.10 11.56 7.82
CA LEU A 85 -1.93 11.89 8.98
C LEU A 85 -2.83 10.71 9.39
N LEU A 86 -3.44 10.04 8.42
CA LEU A 86 -4.24 8.83 8.69
C LEU A 86 -3.38 7.72 9.31
N ALA A 87 -2.21 7.46 8.73
CA ALA A 87 -1.28 6.44 9.24
C ALA A 87 -0.80 6.75 10.67
N LYS A 88 -0.51 8.02 10.98
CA LYS A 88 -0.12 8.45 12.34
C LYS A 88 -1.18 8.14 13.39
N HIS A 89 -2.46 8.25 13.03
CA HIS A 89 -3.59 7.98 13.93
C HIS A 89 -4.17 6.58 13.80
N ASN A 90 -3.52 5.70 13.02
CA ASN A 90 -4.01 4.37 12.66
C ASN A 90 -5.44 4.37 12.10
N LEU A 91 -5.78 5.42 11.33
CA LEU A 91 -7.10 5.60 10.75
C LEU A 91 -7.18 4.97 9.34
N PRO A 92 -8.31 4.32 9.00
CA PRO A 92 -8.50 3.79 7.66
C PRO A 92 -8.73 4.92 6.64
N LYS A 93 -8.46 4.63 5.37
CA LYS A 93 -8.75 5.53 4.24
C LYS A 93 -10.21 6.01 4.19
N GLU A 94 -11.13 5.19 4.68
CA GLU A 94 -12.58 5.48 4.76
C GLU A 94 -12.87 6.69 5.66
N TYR A 95 -12.01 6.97 6.64
CA TYR A 95 -12.17 8.16 7.48
C TYR A 95 -12.04 9.44 6.65
N ALA A 96 -11.08 9.49 5.72
CA ALA A 96 -10.94 10.61 4.80
C ALA A 96 -12.07 10.67 3.77
N ASP A 97 -12.57 9.53 3.31
CA ASP A 97 -13.75 9.47 2.45
C ASP A 97 -15.01 10.01 3.18
N GLY A 98 -15.16 9.71 4.46
CA GLY A 98 -16.23 10.25 5.31
C GLY A 98 -16.14 11.77 5.54
N ILE A 99 -14.94 12.35 5.57
CA ILE A 99 -14.74 13.81 5.61
C ILE A 99 -15.15 14.42 4.26
N ALA A 100 -14.75 13.79 3.15
CA ALA A 100 -15.12 14.24 1.80
C ALA A 100 -16.65 14.25 1.63
N LYS A 101 -17.33 13.20 2.12
CA LYS A 101 -18.79 13.08 2.06
C LYS A 101 -19.50 14.13 2.91
N ARG A 102 -19.05 14.35 4.16
CA ARG A 102 -19.66 15.34 5.07
C ARG A 102 -19.43 16.79 4.61
N SER A 103 -18.24 17.11 4.12
CA SER A 103 -17.85 18.50 3.84
C SER A 103 -18.20 18.93 2.41
N PHE A 104 -18.10 18.01 1.45
CA PHE A 104 -18.19 18.34 0.02
C PHE A 104 -19.26 17.52 -0.72
N LYS A 105 -19.97 16.61 -0.03
CA LYS A 105 -20.94 15.68 -0.65
C LYS A 105 -20.31 14.82 -1.76
N VAL A 106 -19.03 14.50 -1.63
CA VAL A 106 -18.28 13.64 -2.55
C VAL A 106 -17.92 12.34 -1.84
N ASP A 107 -18.25 11.19 -2.42
CA ASP A 107 -18.04 9.89 -1.76
C ASP A 107 -16.57 9.53 -1.55
N PHE A 108 -15.65 9.97 -2.41
CA PHE A 108 -14.25 9.63 -2.29
C PHE A 108 -13.31 10.83 -2.28
N VAL A 109 -12.36 10.81 -1.35
CA VAL A 109 -11.38 11.91 -1.19
C VAL A 109 -10.52 12.14 -2.43
N HIS A 110 -10.26 11.09 -3.23
CA HIS A 110 -9.45 11.22 -4.45
C HIS A 110 -10.16 11.95 -5.61
N TRP A 111 -11.49 12.08 -5.56
CA TRP A 111 -12.28 12.86 -6.53
C TRP A 111 -12.26 14.36 -6.24
N LEU A 112 -11.88 14.75 -5.02
CA LEU A 112 -11.80 16.15 -4.63
C LEU A 112 -10.79 16.94 -5.48
N GLN A 113 -11.09 18.21 -5.65
CA GLN A 113 -10.21 19.20 -6.27
C GLN A 113 -9.05 19.57 -5.33
N PRO A 114 -7.93 20.13 -5.83
CA PRO A 114 -6.75 20.47 -5.00
C PRO A 114 -7.08 21.37 -3.80
N TRP A 115 -7.96 22.36 -3.98
CA TRP A 115 -8.37 23.25 -2.89
C TRP A 115 -9.24 22.53 -1.83
N GLN A 116 -10.07 21.57 -2.23
CA GLN A 116 -10.86 20.74 -1.32
C GLN A 116 -9.95 19.77 -0.55
N LEU A 117 -8.96 19.17 -1.22
CA LEU A 117 -7.95 18.33 -0.57
C LEU A 117 -7.16 19.12 0.49
N LYS A 118 -6.79 20.38 0.20
CA LYS A 118 -6.16 21.27 1.18
C LYS A 118 -7.03 21.45 2.42
N LYS A 119 -8.35 21.62 2.25
CA LYS A 119 -9.30 21.71 3.38
C LYS A 119 -9.38 20.42 4.19
N VAL A 120 -9.40 19.25 3.54
CA VAL A 120 -9.35 17.95 4.24
C VAL A 120 -8.05 17.80 5.05
N VAL A 121 -6.90 18.20 4.50
CA VAL A 121 -5.63 18.22 5.23
C VAL A 121 -5.71 19.12 6.46
N GLN A 122 -6.30 20.32 6.34
CA GLN A 122 -6.48 21.23 7.47
C GLN A 122 -7.36 20.63 8.57
N MET A 123 -8.49 20.02 8.20
CA MET A 123 -9.38 19.34 9.16
C MET A 123 -8.66 18.21 9.90
N LEU A 124 -7.89 17.38 9.18
CA LEU A 124 -7.09 16.31 9.78
C LEU A 124 -5.95 16.85 10.66
N SER A 125 -5.36 17.99 10.29
CA SER A 125 -4.31 18.63 11.10
C SER A 125 -4.86 19.19 12.41
N VAL A 126 -6.09 19.72 12.41
CA VAL A 126 -6.77 20.16 13.64
C VAL A 126 -7.08 18.96 14.53
N TYR A 127 -7.55 17.85 13.94
CA TYR A 127 -7.75 16.60 14.67
C TYR A 127 -6.45 16.07 15.30
N ASP A 128 -5.33 16.10 14.57
CA ASP A 128 -4.01 15.74 15.09
C ASP A 128 -3.60 16.57 16.31
N HIS A 129 -3.81 17.89 16.23
CA HIS A 129 -3.48 18.81 17.31
C HIS A 129 -4.36 18.57 18.55
N ASN A 130 -5.67 18.40 18.37
CA ASN A 130 -6.60 18.18 19.48
C ASN A 130 -6.38 16.84 20.18
N LYS A 131 -6.00 15.79 19.44
CA LYS A 131 -5.74 14.47 20.01
C LYS A 131 -4.38 14.37 20.72
N LYS A 132 -3.43 15.27 20.42
CA LYS A 132 -2.14 15.37 21.11
C LYS A 132 -2.27 16.08 22.47
N ALA A 133 -3.37 16.78 22.70
CA ALA A 133 -3.66 17.51 23.94
C ALA A 133 -4.44 16.68 24.98
N LEU A 134 -4.77 15.42 24.65
CA LEU A 134 -5.38 14.41 25.52
C LEU A 134 -4.34 13.32 25.83
#